data_AF-A0A2E2QGB6-F1
#
_entry.id   AF-A0A2E2QGB6-F1
#
_cell.length_a   1.000
_cell.length_b   1.000
_cell.length_c   1.000
_cell.angle_alpha   90.00
_cell.angle_beta   90.00
_cell.angle_gamma   90.00
#
_symmetry.space_group_name_H-M   'P 1'
#
loop_
_entity.id
_entity.type
_entity.pdbx_description
1 polymer ?
#
loop_
_entity_poly.entity_id
_entity_poly.type
_entity_poly.pdbx_seq_one_letter_code
_entity_poly.pdbx_strand_id
1 'polypeptide(L)'
;MRPGKPLMFGSFAGIPMLGMPGNPVSSLICSFLFLIPALDALRGLTPRTPPRQRAILSHALKENDQREDYMRAVITDDAGELPVIRLFEKQDSSMLSPLSIADCLVVRAPFAAALPAGSEVDIIPLNRRYPSI
;
A
#
# COMPACT_ATOMS: atom_id res chain seq x y z
N MET A 1 4.19 -7.20 -6.40
CA MET A 1 3.33 -7.12 -5.20
C MET A 1 3.80 -8.09 -4.14
N ARG A 2 4.43 -7.54 -3.09
CA ARG A 2 4.53 -8.11 -1.74
C ARG A 2 4.16 -6.99 -0.76
N PRO A 3 3.40 -7.28 0.31
CA PRO A 3 2.63 -8.52 0.54
C PRO A 3 1.42 -8.60 -0.41
N GLY A 4 0.75 -9.76 -0.55
CA GLY A 4 -0.41 -9.90 -1.46
C GLY A 4 -0.66 -11.27 -2.10
N LYS A 5 0.23 -12.25 -1.96
CA LYS A 5 -0.01 -13.64 -2.44
C LYS A 5 -0.74 -14.43 -1.35
N PRO A 6 -1.91 -15.08 -1.59
CA PRO A 6 -2.64 -15.23 -2.85
C PRO A 6 -3.89 -14.34 -2.94
N LEU A 7 -3.96 -13.49 -3.96
CA LEU A 7 -5.23 -12.96 -4.47
C LEU A 7 -5.80 -13.95 -5.50
N MET A 8 -7.10 -14.21 -5.46
CA MET A 8 -7.81 -15.01 -6.46
C MET A 8 -8.93 -14.18 -7.08
N PHE A 9 -9.14 -14.30 -8.39
CA PHE A 9 -10.30 -13.71 -9.07
C PHE A 9 -10.92 -14.77 -10.00
N GLY A 10 -12.24 -14.75 -10.13
CA GLY A 10 -12.98 -15.66 -11.00
C GLY A 10 -14.49 -15.41 -10.93
N SER A 11 -15.28 -16.40 -11.33
CA SER A 11 -16.74 -16.35 -11.27
C SER A 11 -17.33 -17.68 -10.85
N PHE A 12 -18.37 -17.66 -10.02
CA PHE A 12 -19.14 -18.84 -9.62
C PHE A 12 -20.62 -18.64 -9.95
N ALA A 13 -21.22 -19.54 -10.71
CA ALA A 13 -22.61 -19.42 -11.19
C ALA A 13 -22.95 -18.06 -11.84
N GLY A 14 -21.99 -17.45 -12.56
CA GLY A 14 -22.13 -16.12 -13.16
C GLY A 14 -21.86 -14.93 -12.22
N ILE A 15 -21.66 -15.17 -10.93
CA ILE A 15 -21.35 -14.14 -9.93
C ILE A 15 -19.83 -13.93 -9.85
N PRO A 16 -19.30 -12.70 -10.03
CA PRO A 16 -17.88 -12.41 -9.83
C PRO A 16 -17.42 -12.70 -8.39
N MET A 17 -16.24 -13.30 -8.25
CA MET A 17 -15.63 -13.62 -6.95
C MET A 17 -14.22 -13.04 -6.86
N LEU A 18 -13.93 -12.36 -5.74
CA LEU A 18 -12.58 -11.91 -5.37
C LEU A 18 -12.18 -12.59 -4.05
N GLY A 19 -11.26 -13.54 -4.13
CA GLY A 19 -10.65 -14.22 -2.98
C GLY A 19 -9.52 -13.39 -2.41
N MET A 20 -9.72 -12.86 -1.21
CA MET A 20 -8.74 -12.02 -0.51
C MET A 20 -7.70 -12.88 0.24
N PRO A 21 -6.43 -12.43 0.35
CA PRO A 21 -5.47 -13.11 1.21
C PRO A 21 -5.94 -13.15 2.67
N GLY A 22 -5.69 -14.24 3.39
CA GLY A 22 -6.03 -14.37 4.82
C GLY A 22 -5.14 -13.55 5.78
N ASN A 23 -4.14 -12.85 5.26
CA ASN A 23 -3.23 -12.00 6.03
C ASN A 23 -3.74 -10.53 6.02
N PRO A 24 -4.10 -9.91 7.16
CA PRO A 24 -4.78 -8.61 7.17
C PRO A 24 -4.05 -7.46 6.46
N VAL A 25 -2.71 -7.43 6.50
CA VAL A 25 -1.90 -6.43 5.76
C VAL A 25 -2.11 -6.62 4.25
N SER A 26 -2.03 -7.87 3.81
CA SER A 26 -2.26 -8.25 2.41
C SER A 26 -3.72 -8.01 1.99
N SER A 27 -4.69 -8.31 2.86
CA SER A 27 -6.12 -8.07 2.58
C SER A 27 -6.41 -6.58 2.40
N LEU A 28 -5.82 -5.72 3.25
CA LEU A 28 -5.98 -4.27 3.14
C LEU A 28 -5.40 -3.75 1.83
N ILE A 29 -4.15 -4.10 1.51
CA ILE A 29 -3.47 -3.72 0.26
C ILE A 29 -4.25 -4.17 -0.96
N CYS A 30 -4.69 -5.44 -0.99
CA CYS A 30 -5.52 -5.96 -2.06
C CYS A 30 -6.90 -5.27 -2.14
N SER A 31 -7.42 -4.73 -1.03
CA SER A 31 -8.71 -4.01 -1.04
C SER A 31 -8.59 -2.69 -1.80
N PHE A 32 -7.53 -1.92 -1.53
CA PHE A 32 -7.24 -0.69 -2.27
C PHE A 32 -6.93 -0.95 -3.75
N LEU A 33 -6.19 -2.01 -4.06
CA LEU A 33 -5.69 -2.27 -5.42
C LEU A 33 -6.66 -3.02 -6.34
N PHE A 34 -7.62 -3.77 -5.77
CA PHE A 34 -8.52 -4.63 -6.57
C PHE A 34 -9.98 -4.54 -6.15
N LEU A 35 -10.30 -4.62 -4.84
CA LEU A 35 -11.71 -4.63 -4.40
C LEU A 35 -12.42 -3.31 -4.68
N ILE A 36 -11.81 -2.17 -4.34
CA ILE A 36 -12.42 -0.85 -4.56
C ILE A 36 -12.59 -0.55 -6.06
N PRO A 37 -11.55 -0.72 -6.92
CA PRO A 37 -11.73 -0.64 -8.38
C PRO A 37 -12.83 -1.55 -8.93
N ALA A 38 -12.95 -2.79 -8.43
CA ALA A 38 -13.98 -3.72 -8.87
C ALA A 38 -15.39 -3.29 -8.43
N LEU A 39 -15.55 -2.78 -7.21
CA LEU A 39 -16.83 -2.24 -6.71
C LEU A 39 -17.24 -0.98 -7.48
N ASP A 40 -16.30 -0.10 -7.82
CA ASP A 40 -16.57 1.06 -8.68
C ASP A 40 -17.05 0.61 -10.08
N ALA A 41 -16.34 -0.34 -10.70
CA ALA A 41 -16.72 -0.89 -12.00
C ALA A 41 -18.11 -1.55 -11.99
N LEU A 42 -18.43 -2.34 -10.96
CA LEU A 42 -19.74 -2.97 -10.79
C LEU A 42 -20.88 -1.97 -10.57
N ARG A 43 -20.57 -0.75 -10.11
CA ARG A 43 -21.52 0.37 -9.98
C ARG A 43 -21.61 1.24 -11.24
N GLY A 44 -20.89 0.91 -12.31
CA GLY A 44 -20.80 1.74 -13.52
C GLY A 44 -20.00 3.03 -13.32
N LEU A 45 -19.19 3.12 -12.26
CA LEU A 45 -18.31 4.26 -11.99
C LEU A 45 -16.95 4.05 -12.67
N THR A 46 -16.21 5.15 -12.89
CA THR A 46 -14.80 5.07 -13.28
C THR A 46 -13.99 4.47 -12.12
N PRO A 47 -13.26 3.35 -12.30
CA PRO A 47 -12.51 2.72 -11.21
C PRO A 47 -11.44 3.65 -10.64
N ARG A 48 -11.48 3.90 -9.33
CA ARG A 48 -10.48 4.73 -8.65
C ARG A 48 -9.19 3.95 -8.44
N THR A 49 -8.06 4.53 -8.83
CA THR A 49 -6.74 4.05 -8.39
C THR A 49 -6.49 4.44 -6.93
N PRO A 50 -5.67 3.69 -6.16
CA PRO A 50 -5.26 4.13 -4.83
C PRO A 50 -4.63 5.53 -4.91
N PRO A 51 -4.95 6.44 -3.96
CA PRO A 51 -4.33 7.75 -3.93
C PRO A 51 -2.82 7.60 -3.75
N ARG A 52 -2.03 8.21 -4.63
CA ARG A 52 -0.59 8.36 -4.45
C ARG A 52 -0.28 9.76 -3.98
N GLN A 53 0.59 9.86 -2.97
CA GLN A 53 1.18 11.09 -2.46
C GLN A 53 2.69 10.94 -2.45
N ARG A 54 3.43 12.06 -2.43
CA ARG A 54 4.88 12.04 -2.28
C ARG A 54 5.25 12.24 -0.81
N ALA A 55 6.35 11.62 -0.37
CA ALA A 55 6.89 11.74 0.97
C ALA A 55 8.43 11.66 0.94
N ILE A 56 9.09 12.15 2.00
CA ILE A 56 10.55 12.15 2.14
C ILE A 56 11.01 11.01 3.05
N LEU A 57 11.98 10.21 2.60
CA LEU A 57 12.58 9.16 3.43
C LEU A 57 13.48 9.71 4.54
N SER A 58 13.19 9.39 5.81
CA SER A 58 14.07 9.73 6.95
C SER A 58 15.41 8.96 6.99
N HIS A 59 15.58 7.93 6.17
CA HIS A 59 16.75 7.04 6.16
C HIS A 59 16.90 6.38 4.79
N ALA A 60 18.06 5.79 4.51
CA ALA A 60 18.30 5.13 3.23
C ALA A 60 17.49 3.82 3.07
N LEU A 61 16.96 3.59 1.87
CA LEU A 61 16.36 2.32 1.44
C LEU A 61 17.33 1.54 0.55
N LYS A 62 17.41 0.22 0.78
CA LYS A 62 18.10 -0.72 -0.11
C LYS A 62 17.34 -0.87 -1.44
N GLU A 63 18.04 -1.40 -2.44
CA GLU A 63 17.42 -1.81 -3.70
C GLU A 63 16.25 -2.78 -3.49
N ASN A 64 15.28 -2.78 -4.40
CA ASN A 64 14.12 -3.68 -4.37
C ASN A 64 14.31 -4.87 -5.31
N ASP A 65 13.68 -6.00 -4.99
CA ASP A 65 13.71 -7.20 -5.83
C ASP A 65 12.70 -7.11 -7.00
N GLN A 66 12.52 -8.23 -7.71
CA GLN A 66 11.59 -8.37 -8.84
C GLN A 66 10.10 -8.11 -8.52
N ARG A 67 9.72 -7.90 -7.25
CA ARG A 67 8.34 -7.66 -6.82
C ARG A 67 8.16 -6.18 -6.48
N GLU A 68 7.09 -5.59 -7.00
CA GLU A 68 6.61 -4.32 -6.44
C GLU A 68 6.28 -4.52 -4.94
N ASP A 69 6.82 -3.65 -4.08
CA ASP A 69 6.76 -3.78 -2.63
C ASP A 69 5.95 -2.64 -2.00
N TYR A 70 5.07 -3.00 -1.08
CA TYR A 70 4.22 -2.09 -0.31
C TYR A 70 4.66 -2.14 1.16
N MET A 71 5.62 -1.26 1.50
CA MET A 71 6.31 -1.28 2.79
C MET A 71 5.63 -0.32 3.77
N ARG A 72 5.30 -0.78 4.99
CA ARG A 72 4.60 0.06 5.98
C ARG A 72 5.53 1.13 6.56
N ALA A 73 4.99 2.35 6.73
CA ALA A 73 5.69 3.48 7.32
C ALA A 73 4.77 4.33 8.20
N VAL A 74 5.40 5.08 9.11
CA VAL A 74 4.80 6.16 9.90
C VAL A 74 5.27 7.51 9.36
N ILE A 75 4.42 8.52 9.50
CA ILE A 75 4.80 9.91 9.33
C ILE A 75 5.49 10.37 10.62
N THR A 76 6.71 10.87 10.50
CA THR A 76 7.52 11.37 11.62
C THR A 76 7.57 12.90 11.69
N ASP A 77 7.28 13.57 10.58
CA ASP A 77 7.09 15.02 10.51
C ASP A 77 6.09 15.34 9.39
N ASP A 78 5.22 16.31 9.66
CA ASP A 78 4.03 16.70 8.89
C ASP A 78 4.00 18.23 8.64
N ALA A 79 5.06 18.96 9.05
CA ALA A 79 5.11 20.43 9.03
C ALA A 79 5.67 21.05 7.72
N GLY A 80 6.28 20.24 6.84
CA GLY A 80 6.84 20.67 5.56
C GLY A 80 5.90 20.49 4.37
N GLU A 81 6.37 20.84 3.15
CA GLU A 81 5.59 20.63 1.91
C GLU A 81 5.30 19.15 1.60
N LEU A 82 6.20 18.26 2.05
CA LEU A 82 6.07 16.81 1.93
C LEU A 82 6.30 16.19 3.33
N PRO A 83 5.48 15.20 3.75
CA PRO A 83 5.66 14.53 5.03
C PRO A 83 6.97 13.71 5.03
N VAL A 84 7.69 13.74 6.15
CA VAL A 84 8.87 12.90 6.36
C VAL A 84 8.43 11.58 6.99
N ILE A 85 8.82 10.47 6.39
CA ILE A 85 8.38 9.12 6.78
C ILE A 85 9.50 8.23 7.29
N ARG A 86 9.16 7.29 8.16
CA ARG A 86 10.03 6.19 8.60
C ARG A 86 9.32 4.85 8.44
N LEU A 87 9.96 3.95 7.71
CA LEU A 87 9.55 2.55 7.59
C LEU A 87 9.75 1.80 8.91
N PHE A 88 8.89 0.83 9.19
CA PHE A 88 9.13 -0.10 10.30
C PHE A 88 10.32 -1.01 10.00
N GLU A 89 11.17 -1.24 11.00
CA GLU A 89 12.31 -2.16 10.91
C GLU A 89 11.88 -3.59 10.55
N LYS A 90 10.74 -4.03 11.06
CA LYS A 90 10.13 -5.33 10.75
C LYS A 90 8.98 -5.16 9.78
N GLN A 91 9.21 -5.59 8.54
CA GLN A 91 8.21 -5.64 7.47
C GLN A 91 7.53 -7.02 7.35
N ASP A 92 7.55 -7.84 8.40
CA ASP A 92 6.80 -9.11 8.45
C ASP A 92 5.29 -8.87 8.32
N SER A 93 4.67 -9.53 7.34
CA SER A 93 3.24 -9.35 7.06
C SER A 93 2.35 -9.96 8.14
N SER A 94 2.84 -10.95 8.90
CA SER A 94 2.13 -11.59 10.01
C SER A 94 1.90 -10.66 11.21
N MET A 95 2.68 -9.57 11.34
CA MET A 95 2.56 -8.65 12.46
C MET A 95 1.42 -7.65 12.22
N LEU A 96 0.32 -7.82 12.98
CA LEU A 96 -0.81 -6.89 13.02
C LEU A 96 -0.45 -5.55 13.66
N SER A 97 0.41 -5.52 14.67
CA SER A 97 0.71 -4.30 15.43
C SER A 97 1.28 -3.19 14.53
N PRO A 98 2.29 -3.43 13.65
CA PRO A 98 2.76 -2.42 12.69
C PRO A 98 1.72 -1.98 11.66
N LEU A 99 0.65 -2.74 11.40
CA LEU A 99 -0.44 -2.29 10.52
C LEU A 99 -1.36 -1.29 11.24
N SER A 100 -1.67 -1.56 12.50
CA SER A 100 -2.56 -0.72 13.34
C SER A 100 -2.04 0.70 13.55
N ILE A 101 -0.72 0.86 13.44
CA ILE A 101 0.02 2.12 13.64
C ILE A 101 0.69 2.66 12.37
N ALA A 102 0.44 2.06 11.19
CA ALA A 102 1.00 2.58 9.93
C ALA A 102 0.14 3.71 9.37
N ASP A 103 0.76 4.86 9.10
CA ASP A 103 0.09 6.00 8.45
C ASP A 103 0.04 5.85 6.93
N CYS A 104 1.00 5.12 6.34
CA CYS A 104 1.11 4.95 4.89
C CYS A 104 1.87 3.68 4.47
N LEU A 105 1.80 3.38 3.18
CA LEU A 105 2.57 2.35 2.49
C LEU A 105 3.50 3.00 1.46
N VAL A 106 4.81 2.84 1.60
CA VAL A 106 5.79 3.19 0.57
C VAL A 106 5.67 2.20 -0.58
N VAL A 107 5.53 2.70 -1.81
CA VAL A 107 5.48 1.87 -3.01
C VAL A 107 6.86 1.82 -3.66
N ARG A 108 7.50 0.65 -3.62
CA ARG A 108 8.78 0.38 -4.29
C ARG A 108 8.54 -0.40 -5.57
N ALA A 109 8.85 0.19 -6.72
CA ALA A 109 8.75 -0.49 -8.01
C ALA A 109 9.70 -1.71 -8.09
N PRO A 110 9.40 -2.73 -8.91
CA PRO A 110 10.32 -3.84 -9.18
C PRO A 110 11.70 -3.32 -9.61
N PHE A 111 12.77 -3.91 -9.09
CA PHE A 111 14.16 -3.55 -9.40
C PHE A 111 14.53 -2.08 -9.12
N ALA A 112 13.77 -1.37 -8.28
CA ALA A 112 14.07 0.01 -7.94
C ALA A 112 15.42 0.10 -7.21
N ALA A 113 16.30 0.98 -7.69
CA ALA A 113 17.62 1.22 -7.09
C ALA A 113 17.54 1.63 -5.61
N ALA A 114 18.64 1.50 -4.88
CA ALA A 114 18.78 2.03 -3.53
C ALA A 114 18.56 3.56 -3.52
N LEU A 115 17.96 4.08 -2.45
CA LEU A 115 17.67 5.50 -2.27
C LEU A 115 18.35 6.01 -1.00
N PRO A 116 19.08 7.15 -1.03
CA PRO A 116 19.59 7.77 0.18
C PRO A 116 18.46 8.38 1.04
N ALA A 117 18.78 8.70 2.29
CA ALA A 117 17.93 9.54 3.13
C ALA A 117 17.69 10.90 2.45
N GLY A 118 16.51 11.48 2.65
CA GLY A 118 16.07 12.71 1.97
C GLY A 118 15.45 12.49 0.58
N SER A 119 15.45 11.26 0.04
CA SER A 119 14.82 10.99 -1.26
C SER A 119 13.29 11.08 -1.19
N GLU A 120 12.68 11.63 -2.23
CA GLU A 120 11.24 11.51 -2.47
C GLU A 120 10.85 10.08 -2.85
N VAL A 121 9.69 9.63 -2.34
CA VAL A 121 9.07 8.35 -2.69
C VAL A 121 7.54 8.48 -2.81
N ASP A 122 6.96 7.62 -3.64
CA ASP A 122 5.52 7.41 -3.68
C ASP A 122 5.03 6.67 -2.43
N ILE A 123 3.98 7.20 -1.81
CA ILE A 123 3.23 6.55 -0.75
C ILE A 123 1.74 6.43 -1.09
N ILE A 124 1.10 5.39 -0.55
CA ILE A 124 -0.36 5.29 -0.43
C ILE A 124 -0.70 5.57 1.04
N PRO A 125 -1.40 6.67 1.37
CA PRO A 125 -1.83 6.93 2.75
C PRO A 125 -2.87 5.89 3.19
N LEU A 126 -2.70 5.37 4.41
CA LEU A 126 -3.59 4.41 5.07
C LEU A 126 -4.57 5.07 6.06
N ASN A 127 -4.42 6.38 6.27
CA ASN A 127 -4.98 7.08 7.43
C ASN A 127 -6.50 6.87 7.58
N ARG A 128 -6.96 6.84 8.84
CA ARG A 128 -8.36 6.62 9.28
C ARG A 128 -9.36 7.62 8.72
N ARG A 129 -8.89 8.67 8.05
CA ARG A 129 -9.67 9.51 7.15
C ARG A 129 -9.46 9.03 5.71
N TYR A 130 -10.27 8.06 5.30
CA TYR A 130 -10.82 8.19 3.94
C TYR A 130 -11.44 9.59 3.87
N PRO A 131 -11.15 10.42 2.86
CA PRO A 131 -11.96 11.60 2.62
C PRO A 131 -13.40 11.11 2.50
N SER A 132 -14.31 11.76 3.22
CA SER A 132 -15.70 11.33 3.34
C SER A 132 -16.30 11.04 1.96
N ILE A 133 -16.90 9.85 1.85
CA ILE A 133 -17.68 9.42 0.68
C ILE A 133 -18.90 10.34 0.55
#